data_AF-A0A661XHI0-F1
#
_entry.id   AF-A0A661XHI0-F1
#
_cell.length_a   1.000
_cell.length_b   1.000
_cell.length_c   1.000
_cell.angle_alpha   90.00
_cell.angle_beta   90.00
_cell.angle_gamma   90.00
#
_symmetry.space_group_name_H-M   'P 1'
#
loop_
_entity.id
_entity.type
_entity.pdbx_description
1 polymer ?
#
loop_
_entity_poly.entity_id
_entity_poly.type
_entity_poly.pdbx_seq_one_letter_code
_entity_poly.pdbx_strand_id
1 'polypeptide(L)'
;MVRKYIFPITTILVLLFAVHTTNAQNYLVNNAGDAPDNDLTDGVCQTAFGSCTLRAAIEQANADIFISNFIDFSLASGTQIIINDELLVTDVNMTINADFGNDGIPDIIIAAGAVNINGFHITGANNTIQGFNLIDFQGPGTNAPILINGGNGNRVISNYIGTDIAGGDFGVGMANFRSIRIINGAQ
;
A
#
# COMPACT_ATOMS: atom_id res chain seq x y z
N MET A 1 -0.36 17.78 75.19
CA MET A 1 -0.02 18.49 73.94
C MET A 1 0.17 17.44 72.86
N VAL A 2 -0.82 17.29 71.97
CA VAL A 2 -0.89 16.23 70.94
C VAL A 2 -0.55 16.87 69.60
N ARG A 3 0.54 16.44 68.95
CA ARG A 3 0.90 16.90 67.60
C ARG A 3 0.48 15.83 66.59
N LYS A 4 -0.69 16.01 65.98
CA LYS A 4 -1.22 15.16 64.90
C LYS A 4 -0.50 15.52 63.60
N TYR A 5 0.24 14.57 63.03
CA TYR A 5 0.78 14.69 61.67
C TYR A 5 -0.23 14.10 60.69
N ILE A 6 -0.86 14.97 59.90
CA ILE A 6 -1.76 14.61 58.80
C ILE A 6 -0.88 14.46 57.56
N PHE A 7 -0.70 13.23 57.07
CA PHE A 7 -0.06 12.95 55.79
C PHE A 7 -1.10 13.10 54.67
N PRO A 8 -0.92 13.98 53.68
CA PRO A 8 -1.77 13.97 52.50
C PRO A 8 -1.37 12.80 51.60
N ILE A 9 -2.28 11.83 51.45
CA ILE A 9 -2.17 10.74 50.48
C ILE A 9 -2.47 11.34 49.11
N THR A 10 -1.45 11.80 48.40
CA THR A 10 -1.55 12.13 46.98
C THR A 10 -1.51 10.84 46.19
N THR A 11 -2.67 10.44 45.68
CA THR A 11 -2.88 9.30 44.77
C THR A 11 -2.03 9.49 43.51
N ILE A 12 -0.99 8.68 43.32
CA ILE A 12 -0.29 8.56 42.05
C ILE A 12 -1.16 7.67 41.15
N LEU A 13 -1.86 8.30 40.20
CA LEU A 13 -2.48 7.60 39.07
C LEU A 13 -1.36 7.25 38.09
N VAL A 14 -0.86 6.01 38.15
CA VAL A 14 0.05 5.48 37.14
C VAL A 14 -0.77 5.23 35.88
N LEU A 15 -0.69 6.16 34.91
CA LEU A 15 -1.10 5.89 33.54
C LEU A 15 -0.18 4.80 32.99
N LEU A 16 -0.68 3.56 32.92
CA LEU A 16 -0.09 2.52 32.09
C LEU A 16 -0.23 2.98 30.63
N PHE A 17 0.79 3.64 30.08
CA PHE A 17 0.94 3.68 28.64
C PHE A 17 1.30 2.27 28.20
N ALA A 18 0.39 1.59 27.50
CA ALA A 18 0.70 0.37 26.78
C ALA A 18 1.84 0.72 25.82
N VAL A 19 3.04 0.20 26.10
CA VAL A 19 4.17 0.28 25.18
C VAL A 19 3.78 -0.60 24.00
N HIS A 20 3.23 0.01 22.95
CA HIS A 20 3.02 -0.69 21.69
C HIS A 20 4.41 -0.98 21.14
N THR A 21 4.79 -2.25 21.19
CA THR A 21 5.90 -2.71 20.35
C THR A 21 5.37 -2.58 18.92
N THR A 22 5.88 -1.60 18.17
CA THR A 22 5.59 -1.47 16.75
C THR A 22 6.28 -2.64 16.05
N ASN A 23 5.61 -3.80 16.03
CA ASN A 23 6.07 -4.92 15.24
C ASN A 23 5.64 -4.62 13.80
N ALA A 24 6.62 -4.34 12.94
CA ALA A 24 6.35 -4.17 11.54
C ALA A 24 6.02 -5.53 10.93
N GLN A 25 4.90 -5.65 10.22
CA GLN A 25 4.61 -6.87 9.46
C GLN A 25 5.21 -6.77 8.07
N ASN A 26 5.72 -7.89 7.57
CA ASN A 26 6.21 -8.00 6.21
C ASN A 26 5.43 -9.07 5.45
N TYR A 27 4.74 -8.65 4.39
CA TYR A 27 4.03 -9.51 3.46
C TYR A 27 4.87 -9.71 2.20
N LEU A 28 5.27 -10.96 1.95
CA LEU A 28 6.10 -11.32 0.81
C LEU A 28 5.24 -11.87 -0.33
N VAL A 29 4.98 -11.05 -1.33
CA VAL A 29 4.22 -11.42 -2.53
C VAL A 29 5.01 -12.43 -3.35
N ASN A 30 4.47 -13.63 -3.51
CA ASN A 30 5.13 -14.75 -4.19
C ASN A 30 4.34 -15.29 -5.38
N ASN A 31 3.22 -14.67 -5.72
CA ASN A 31 2.36 -15.06 -6.83
C ASN A 31 1.86 -13.84 -7.61
N ALA A 32 1.92 -13.93 -8.94
CA ALA A 32 1.54 -12.84 -9.85
C ALA A 32 0.03 -12.80 -10.17
N GLY A 33 -0.77 -13.67 -9.56
CA GLY A 33 -2.22 -13.64 -9.67
C GLY A 33 -2.85 -12.47 -8.93
N ASP A 34 -4.16 -12.31 -9.11
CA ASP A 34 -4.95 -11.20 -8.57
C ASP A 34 -6.12 -11.69 -7.69
N ALA A 35 -5.90 -12.77 -6.94
CA ALA A 35 -6.88 -13.30 -6.00
C ALA A 35 -6.82 -12.54 -4.67
N PRO A 36 -7.95 -12.35 -3.98
CA PRO A 36 -7.99 -11.73 -2.66
C PRO A 36 -7.41 -12.63 -1.57
N ASP A 37 -7.19 -12.06 -0.40
CA ASP A 37 -6.86 -12.83 0.79
C ASP A 37 -8.04 -13.76 1.19
N ASN A 38 -7.73 -14.92 1.77
CA ASN A 38 -8.73 -15.90 2.20
C ASN A 38 -9.30 -15.59 3.59
N ASP A 39 -8.52 -14.98 4.48
CA ASP A 39 -8.94 -14.66 5.84
C ASP A 39 -8.21 -13.41 6.38
N LEU A 40 -8.88 -12.27 6.29
CA LEU A 40 -8.34 -10.98 6.75
C LEU A 40 -8.07 -10.89 8.27
N THR A 41 -8.40 -11.92 9.05
CA THR A 41 -8.29 -11.91 10.51
C THR A 41 -7.16 -12.77 11.06
N ASP A 42 -6.37 -13.42 10.20
CA ASP A 42 -5.32 -14.35 10.63
C ASP A 42 -3.90 -13.74 10.66
N GLY A 43 -3.72 -12.55 10.10
CA GLY A 43 -2.42 -11.87 10.02
C GLY A 43 -1.47 -12.51 8.99
N VAL A 44 -1.98 -13.28 8.04
CA VAL A 44 -1.21 -14.01 7.04
C VAL A 44 -1.68 -13.65 5.65
N CYS A 45 -0.77 -13.16 4.81
CA CYS A 45 -1.09 -13.00 3.39
C CYS A 45 -1.21 -14.37 2.72
N GLN A 46 -2.44 -14.81 2.47
CA GLN A 46 -2.71 -16.11 1.87
C GLN A 46 -4.06 -16.16 1.14
N THR A 47 -4.01 -16.40 -0.17
CA THR A 47 -5.20 -16.73 -0.96
C THR A 47 -5.72 -18.14 -0.62
N ALA A 48 -6.92 -18.50 -1.10
CA ALA A 48 -7.49 -19.83 -0.93
C ALA A 48 -6.60 -20.99 -1.47
N PHE A 49 -5.59 -20.68 -2.29
CA PHE A 49 -4.63 -21.64 -2.84
C PHE A 49 -3.28 -21.67 -2.12
N GLY A 50 -3.11 -20.91 -1.03
CA GLY A 50 -1.87 -20.92 -0.22
C GLY A 50 -0.78 -19.96 -0.68
N SER A 51 -1.05 -19.10 -1.67
CA SER A 51 -0.09 -18.12 -2.20
C SER A 51 -0.36 -16.72 -1.70
N CYS A 52 0.64 -15.83 -1.69
CA CYS A 52 0.46 -14.42 -1.40
C CYS A 52 0.50 -13.62 -2.71
N THR A 53 -0.64 -13.05 -3.11
CA THR A 53 -0.76 -12.12 -4.25
C THR A 53 -0.60 -10.68 -3.76
N LEU A 54 -0.36 -9.73 -4.67
CA LEU A 54 -0.32 -8.31 -4.30
C LEU A 54 -1.65 -7.83 -3.69
N ARG A 55 -2.78 -8.28 -4.25
CA ARG A 55 -4.11 -7.97 -3.71
C ARG A 55 -4.28 -8.51 -2.30
N ALA A 56 -3.96 -9.78 -2.07
CA ALA A 56 -4.04 -10.38 -0.73
C ALA A 56 -3.15 -9.64 0.28
N ALA A 57 -1.91 -9.30 -0.10
CA ALA A 57 -1.00 -8.57 0.78
C ALA A 57 -1.54 -7.19 1.18
N ILE A 58 -2.12 -6.46 0.22
CA ILE A 58 -2.73 -5.15 0.49
C ILE A 58 -3.98 -5.29 1.35
N GLU A 59 -4.84 -6.27 1.06
CA GLU A 59 -6.05 -6.51 1.85
C GLU A 59 -5.72 -6.89 3.29
N GLN A 60 -4.75 -7.79 3.51
CA GLN A 60 -4.29 -8.15 4.84
C GLN A 60 -3.65 -6.95 5.56
N ALA A 61 -2.78 -6.20 4.89
CA ALA A 61 -2.17 -5.00 5.48
C ALA A 61 -3.21 -3.93 5.84
N ASN A 62 -4.29 -3.78 5.05
CA ASN A 62 -5.41 -2.90 5.39
C ASN A 62 -6.20 -3.36 6.62
N ALA A 63 -6.28 -4.68 6.87
CA ALA A 63 -6.94 -5.25 8.05
C ALA A 63 -6.04 -5.14 9.30
N ASP A 64 -4.74 -5.22 9.11
CA ASP A 64 -3.69 -5.09 10.12
C ASP A 64 -3.44 -3.61 10.50
N ILE A 65 -4.46 -2.98 11.07
CA ILE A 65 -4.38 -1.58 11.49
C ILE A 65 -3.46 -1.37 12.69
N PHE A 66 -2.81 -0.19 12.75
CA PHE A 66 -1.93 0.28 13.84
C PHE A 66 -0.53 -0.33 13.92
N ILE A 67 -0.10 -1.04 12.88
CA ILE A 67 1.29 -1.48 12.70
C ILE A 67 1.82 -0.94 11.38
N SER A 68 3.14 -0.82 11.25
CA SER A 68 3.74 -0.49 9.96
C SER A 68 3.80 -1.73 9.09
N ASN A 69 3.12 -1.69 7.95
CA ASN A 69 3.07 -2.81 7.02
C ASN A 69 4.08 -2.59 5.88
N PHE A 70 4.89 -3.62 5.60
CA PHE A 70 5.79 -3.68 4.46
C PHE A 70 5.30 -4.77 3.51
N ILE A 71 5.22 -4.46 2.23
CA ILE A 71 4.90 -5.41 1.17
C ILE A 71 6.11 -5.46 0.24
N ASP A 72 6.82 -6.59 0.26
CA ASP A 72 7.96 -6.92 -0.59
C ASP A 72 7.58 -8.05 -1.57
N PHE A 73 8.48 -8.38 -2.50
CA PHE A 73 8.23 -9.38 -3.55
C PHE A 73 9.31 -10.46 -3.58
N SER A 74 8.88 -11.72 -3.75
CA SER A 74 9.72 -12.85 -4.13
C SER A 74 9.37 -13.34 -5.54
N LEU A 75 9.19 -12.40 -6.46
CA LEU A 75 8.94 -12.63 -7.88
C LEU A 75 10.20 -12.27 -8.68
N ALA A 76 10.28 -12.74 -9.93
CA ALA A 76 11.36 -12.33 -10.81
C ALA A 76 11.17 -10.87 -11.26
N SER A 77 12.26 -10.13 -11.49
CA SER A 77 12.17 -8.78 -12.08
C SER A 77 11.56 -8.85 -13.49
N GLY A 78 10.72 -7.88 -13.81
CA GLY A 78 9.88 -7.86 -15.01
C GLY A 78 8.60 -8.71 -14.91
N THR A 79 8.28 -9.30 -13.74
CA THR A 79 7.01 -10.03 -13.58
C THR A 79 5.84 -9.07 -13.74
N GLN A 80 4.88 -9.47 -14.57
CA GLN A 80 3.63 -8.73 -14.80
C GLN A 80 2.50 -9.28 -13.94
N ILE A 81 1.86 -8.39 -13.19
CA ILE A 81 0.62 -8.64 -12.44
C ILE A 81 -0.50 -7.93 -13.19
N ILE A 82 -1.51 -8.69 -13.60
CA ILE A 82 -2.71 -8.16 -14.27
C ILE A 82 -3.81 -8.01 -13.23
N ILE A 83 -4.20 -6.77 -12.93
CA ILE A 83 -5.25 -6.47 -11.95
C ILE A 83 -6.60 -6.26 -12.65
N ASN A 84 -7.67 -6.81 -12.09
CA ASN A 84 -9.03 -6.69 -12.65
C ASN A 84 -9.91 -5.70 -11.88
N ASP A 85 -9.44 -5.24 -10.73
CA ASP A 85 -10.06 -4.20 -9.91
C ASP A 85 -8.98 -3.36 -9.23
N GLU A 86 -9.34 -2.21 -8.68
CA GLU A 86 -8.39 -1.34 -8.00
C GLU A 86 -7.73 -2.00 -6.78
N LEU A 87 -6.47 -1.63 -6.55
CA LEU A 87 -5.71 -1.99 -5.35
C LEU A 87 -5.95 -0.88 -4.31
N LEU A 88 -6.97 -1.07 -3.49
CA LEU A 88 -7.37 -0.10 -2.46
C LEU A 88 -6.39 -0.13 -1.29
N VAL A 89 -5.80 1.02 -0.95
CA VAL A 89 -4.86 1.20 0.17
C VAL A 89 -5.51 2.12 1.20
N THR A 90 -5.97 1.56 2.31
CA THR A 90 -6.62 2.27 3.42
C THR A 90 -5.75 2.40 4.67
N ASP A 91 -4.69 1.61 4.78
CA ASP A 91 -3.77 1.62 5.91
C ASP A 91 -3.04 2.97 6.07
N VAL A 92 -2.46 3.18 7.26
CA VAL A 92 -1.63 4.32 7.60
C VAL A 92 -0.20 3.83 7.88
N ASN A 93 0.74 4.26 7.05
CA ASN A 93 2.16 3.83 7.04
C ASN A 93 2.43 2.46 6.40
N MET A 94 1.76 2.14 5.30
CA MET A 94 2.11 1.00 4.45
C MET A 94 3.23 1.38 3.46
N THR A 95 4.22 0.51 3.29
CA THR A 95 5.21 0.61 2.20
C THR A 95 5.07 -0.58 1.27
N ILE A 96 4.76 -0.31 0.00
CA ILE A 96 4.72 -1.31 -1.06
C ILE A 96 5.95 -1.11 -1.93
N ASN A 97 6.91 -2.03 -1.83
CA ASN A 97 8.23 -1.93 -2.44
C ASN A 97 8.45 -2.97 -3.54
N ALA A 98 8.29 -2.54 -4.78
CA ALA A 98 8.64 -3.31 -5.97
C ALA A 98 10.01 -2.92 -6.58
N ASP A 99 10.85 -2.19 -5.85
CA ASP A 99 12.27 -1.93 -6.21
C ASP A 99 13.13 -2.76 -5.25
N PHE A 100 13.17 -4.08 -5.47
CA PHE A 100 13.93 -4.97 -4.58
C PHE A 100 15.43 -4.96 -4.93
N GLY A 101 15.81 -4.43 -6.09
CA GLY A 101 17.18 -4.08 -6.43
C GLY A 101 17.72 -2.85 -5.69
N ASN A 102 16.84 -1.98 -5.19
CA ASN A 102 17.16 -0.64 -4.65
C ASN A 102 18.02 0.20 -5.61
N ASP A 103 17.78 0.06 -6.91
CA ASP A 103 18.52 0.77 -7.96
C ASP A 103 17.69 1.88 -8.62
N GLY A 104 16.44 2.06 -8.18
CA GLY A 104 15.51 3.04 -8.71
C GLY A 104 14.86 2.63 -10.03
N ILE A 105 15.05 1.38 -10.47
CA ILE A 105 14.40 0.79 -11.64
C ILE A 105 13.23 -0.07 -11.16
N PRO A 106 12.03 0.08 -11.74
CA PRO A 106 10.92 -0.80 -11.39
C PRO A 106 11.18 -2.28 -11.68
N ASP A 107 10.94 -3.16 -10.71
CA ASP A 107 11.05 -4.61 -10.90
C ASP A 107 9.71 -5.29 -11.18
N ILE A 108 8.57 -4.68 -10.80
CA ILE A 108 7.24 -5.27 -11.00
C ILE A 108 6.43 -4.42 -11.97
N ILE A 109 5.79 -5.09 -12.92
CA ILE A 109 4.85 -4.47 -13.86
C ILE A 109 3.43 -4.68 -13.33
N ILE A 110 2.66 -3.60 -13.23
CA ILE A 110 1.21 -3.66 -13.00
C ILE A 110 0.52 -3.25 -14.29
N ALA A 111 -0.34 -4.13 -14.79
CA ALA A 111 -1.17 -3.86 -15.95
C ALA A 111 -2.66 -3.99 -15.61
N ALA A 112 -3.49 -3.13 -16.21
CA ALA A 112 -4.94 -3.25 -16.07
C ALA A 112 -5.48 -4.37 -16.97
N GLY A 113 -6.14 -5.36 -16.38
CA GLY A 113 -6.92 -6.39 -17.09
C GLY A 113 -8.35 -5.93 -17.44
N ALA A 114 -8.82 -4.85 -16.81
CA ALA A 114 -10.13 -4.25 -17.03
C ALA A 114 -10.02 -2.78 -17.44
N VAL A 115 -11.04 -2.30 -18.15
CA VAL A 115 -11.19 -0.86 -18.46
C VAL A 115 -11.84 -0.12 -17.31
N ASN A 116 -11.57 1.18 -17.20
CA ASN A 116 -12.15 2.10 -16.22
C ASN A 116 -11.82 1.79 -14.75
N ILE A 117 -10.70 1.12 -14.48
CA ILE A 117 -10.20 0.89 -13.12
C ILE A 117 -9.10 1.88 -12.77
N ASN A 118 -8.95 2.18 -11.47
CA ASN A 118 -7.69 2.73 -10.97
C ASN A 118 -6.68 1.60 -10.79
N GLY A 119 -5.39 1.94 -10.72
CA GLY A 119 -4.39 0.99 -10.23
C GLY A 119 -4.38 1.00 -8.71
N PHE A 120 -3.44 1.71 -8.13
CA PHE A 120 -3.45 2.00 -6.70
C PHE A 120 -4.45 3.10 -6.37
N HIS A 121 -5.42 2.81 -5.51
CA HIS A 121 -6.34 3.81 -4.96
C HIS A 121 -6.02 4.01 -3.47
N ILE A 122 -5.32 5.09 -3.17
CA ILE A 122 -4.81 5.40 -1.83
C ILE A 122 -5.78 6.35 -1.15
N THR A 123 -6.34 5.93 -0.02
CA THR A 123 -7.19 6.76 0.84
C THR A 123 -6.58 6.99 2.23
N GLY A 124 -5.69 6.09 2.66
CA GLY A 124 -4.90 6.23 3.88
C GLY A 124 -3.73 7.21 3.78
N ALA A 125 -3.08 7.49 4.90
CA ALA A 125 -1.99 8.47 5.02
C ALA A 125 -0.60 7.80 5.14
N ASN A 126 0.46 8.54 4.79
CA ASN A 126 1.86 8.13 4.94
C ASN A 126 2.22 6.83 4.21
N ASN A 127 1.49 6.47 3.16
CA ASN A 127 1.77 5.28 2.38
C ASN A 127 2.84 5.56 1.31
N THR A 128 3.66 4.56 1.01
CA THR A 128 4.67 4.63 -0.06
C THR A 128 4.37 3.59 -1.11
N ILE A 129 4.22 4.03 -2.37
CA ILE A 129 4.16 3.16 -3.55
C ILE A 129 5.45 3.36 -4.33
N GLN A 130 6.26 2.31 -4.46
CA GLN A 130 7.54 2.41 -5.14
C GLN A 130 7.91 1.21 -6.00
N GLY A 131 8.67 1.46 -7.07
CA GLY A 131 9.27 0.41 -7.90
C GLY A 131 8.34 -0.27 -8.89
N PHE A 132 7.22 0.37 -9.26
CA PHE A 132 6.28 -0.21 -10.22
C PHE A 132 6.40 0.40 -11.62
N ASN A 133 6.30 -0.44 -12.64
CA ASN A 133 5.98 -0.03 -13.99
C ASN A 133 4.47 -0.23 -14.23
N LEU A 134 3.72 0.87 -14.34
CA LEU A 134 2.27 0.90 -14.43
C LEU A 134 1.82 1.16 -15.87
N ILE A 135 1.22 0.16 -16.51
CA ILE A 135 0.87 0.18 -17.94
C ILE A 135 -0.57 -0.26 -18.21
N ASP A 136 -1.03 -0.08 -19.45
CA ASP A 136 -2.31 -0.57 -19.97
C ASP A 136 -3.58 -0.05 -19.27
N PHE A 137 -3.46 0.92 -18.37
CA PHE A 137 -4.62 1.56 -17.74
C PHE A 137 -5.37 2.41 -18.75
N GLN A 138 -6.64 2.07 -18.96
CA GLN A 138 -7.54 2.73 -19.91
C GLN A 138 -8.82 3.14 -19.19
N GLY A 139 -9.33 4.35 -19.47
CA GLY A 139 -10.61 4.78 -18.91
C GLY A 139 -10.89 6.27 -19.07
N PRO A 140 -12.04 6.76 -18.55
CA PRO A 140 -12.30 8.19 -18.51
C PRO A 140 -11.21 8.88 -17.70
N GLY A 141 -10.96 10.16 -17.97
CA GLY A 141 -9.91 10.93 -17.29
C GLY A 141 -10.05 11.02 -15.76
N THR A 142 -11.12 10.49 -15.17
CA THR A 142 -11.27 10.29 -13.73
C THR A 142 -10.43 9.14 -13.18
N ASN A 143 -10.07 8.13 -13.98
CA ASN A 143 -9.22 7.04 -13.53
C ASN A 143 -7.74 7.41 -13.64
N ALA A 144 -6.92 6.76 -12.81
CA ALA A 144 -5.47 6.89 -12.85
C ALA A 144 -4.81 5.58 -12.40
N PRO A 145 -3.60 5.24 -12.90
CA PRO A 145 -2.79 4.13 -12.39
C PRO A 145 -2.44 4.35 -10.92
N ILE A 146 -2.27 5.61 -10.49
CA ILE A 146 -2.20 5.99 -9.10
C ILE A 146 -3.22 7.10 -8.83
N LEU A 147 -4.24 6.78 -8.04
CA LEU A 147 -5.20 7.70 -7.48
C LEU A 147 -4.92 7.89 -5.98
N ILE A 148 -4.64 9.12 -5.56
CA ILE A 148 -4.60 9.50 -4.14
C ILE A 148 -5.88 10.30 -3.86
N ASN A 149 -6.74 9.75 -3.01
CA ASN A 149 -8.04 10.32 -2.66
C ASN A 149 -8.17 10.47 -1.14
N GLY A 150 -7.48 11.47 -0.60
CA GLY A 150 -7.30 11.65 0.84
C GLY A 150 -5.94 11.17 1.34
N GLY A 151 -5.73 11.29 2.65
CA GLY A 151 -4.46 11.00 3.32
C GLY A 151 -3.34 11.99 3.00
N ASN A 152 -2.61 12.43 4.02
CA ASN A 152 -1.40 13.26 3.85
C ASN A 152 -0.14 12.38 3.85
N GLY A 153 0.99 12.92 3.40
CA GLY A 153 2.29 12.24 3.51
C GLY A 153 2.49 11.03 2.58
N ASN A 154 1.57 10.78 1.64
CA ASN A 154 1.71 9.71 0.65
C ASN A 154 2.88 9.98 -0.31
N ARG A 155 3.63 8.95 -0.66
CA ARG A 155 4.84 9.02 -1.48
C ARG A 155 4.71 8.10 -2.69
N VAL A 156 5.06 8.62 -3.86
CA VAL A 156 5.15 7.87 -5.12
C VAL A 156 6.58 8.00 -5.61
N ILE A 157 7.34 6.91 -5.59
CA ILE A 157 8.82 6.93 -5.75
C ILE A 157 9.24 5.91 -6.80
N SER A 158 10.16 6.26 -7.69
CA SER A 158 10.78 5.30 -8.64
C SER A 158 9.77 4.44 -9.41
N ASN A 159 8.61 5.01 -9.78
CA ASN A 159 7.61 4.33 -10.59
C ASN A 159 7.69 4.84 -12.03
N TYR A 160 7.52 3.96 -13.00
CA TYR A 160 7.27 4.31 -14.39
C TYR A 160 5.77 4.20 -14.66
N ILE A 161 5.19 5.18 -15.35
CA ILE A 161 3.74 5.25 -15.56
C ILE A 161 3.45 5.55 -17.02
N GLY A 162 2.81 4.60 -17.71
CA GLY A 162 2.54 4.65 -19.15
C GLY A 162 3.79 4.53 -20.02
N THR A 163 4.91 4.14 -19.43
CA THR A 163 6.18 3.97 -20.15
C THR A 163 7.06 2.95 -19.45
N ASP A 164 8.13 2.49 -20.10
CA ASP A 164 9.14 1.61 -19.52
C ASP A 164 10.57 2.18 -19.65
N ILE A 165 11.58 1.41 -19.26
CA ILE A 165 12.99 1.81 -19.37
C ILE A 165 13.45 2.00 -20.83
N ALA A 166 12.79 1.35 -21.79
CA ALA A 166 13.06 1.51 -23.21
C ALA A 166 12.35 2.74 -23.81
N GLY A 167 11.53 3.44 -23.03
CA GLY A 167 10.72 4.57 -23.49
C GLY A 167 9.56 4.14 -24.38
N GLY A 168 9.15 2.88 -24.32
CA GLY A 168 7.96 2.42 -25.02
C GLY A 168 6.72 3.12 -24.48
N ASP A 169 5.81 3.51 -25.37
CA ASP A 169 4.47 3.95 -24.99
C ASP A 169 3.58 2.71 -24.86
N PHE A 170 3.47 2.20 -23.63
CA PHE A 170 2.61 1.07 -23.33
C PHE A 170 1.16 1.50 -23.07
N GLY A 171 0.86 2.79 -23.31
CA GLY A 171 -0.45 3.33 -23.10
C GLY A 171 -0.77 3.51 -21.61
N VAL A 172 -1.22 4.72 -21.32
CA VAL A 172 -2.19 4.99 -20.26
C VAL A 172 -3.47 5.48 -20.96
N GLY A 173 -3.99 4.63 -21.85
CA GLY A 173 -4.70 4.97 -23.08
C GLY A 173 -5.84 6.01 -22.99
N MET A 174 -5.88 6.83 -24.06
CA MET A 174 -6.88 7.82 -24.52
C MET A 174 -6.75 9.26 -23.95
N ALA A 175 -7.16 10.24 -24.75
CA ALA A 175 -7.06 11.67 -24.41
C ALA A 175 -7.72 11.99 -23.05
N ASN A 176 -7.02 12.78 -22.22
CA ASN A 176 -7.40 13.18 -20.85
C ASN A 176 -7.09 12.17 -19.73
N PHE A 177 -6.29 11.15 -19.99
CA PHE A 177 -5.86 10.24 -18.93
C PHE A 177 -4.84 10.90 -17.97
N ARG A 178 -4.92 10.56 -16.68
CA ARG A 178 -4.05 11.11 -15.63
C ARG A 178 -3.13 10.01 -15.11
N SER A 179 -1.82 10.18 -15.23
CA SER A 179 -0.84 9.23 -14.69
C SER A 179 -0.85 9.18 -13.16
N ILE A 180 -0.98 10.35 -12.53
CA ILE A 180 -1.21 10.48 -11.08
C ILE A 180 -2.36 11.46 -10.91
N ARG A 181 -3.40 11.04 -10.18
CA ARG A 181 -4.52 11.88 -9.81
C ARG A 181 -4.55 12.05 -8.30
N ILE A 182 -4.47 13.29 -7.81
CA ILE A 182 -4.61 13.63 -6.39
C ILE A 182 -5.89 14.42 -6.22
N ILE A 183 -6.79 13.93 -5.37
CA ILE A 183 -8.02 14.59 -4.97
C ILE A 183 -8.15 14.53 -3.45
N ASN A 184 -8.74 15.55 -2.84
CA ASN A 184 -8.98 15.62 -1.39
C ASN A 184 -7.73 15.40 -0.50
N GLY A 185 -6.52 15.52 -1.06
CA GLY A 185 -5.28 15.42 -0.30
C GLY A 185 -5.10 16.66 0.58
N ALA A 186 -4.99 16.46 1.89
CA ALA A 186 -4.56 17.52 2.81
C ALA A 186 -3.04 17.71 2.65
N GLN A 187 -2.60 18.97 2.50
CA GLN A 187 -1.18 19.35 2.49
C GLN A 187 -0.54 19.11 3.86
#